data_AF-A0A6B3D235-F1
#
_entry.id   AF-A0A6B3D235-F1
#
_cell.length_a   1.000
_cell.length_b   1.000
_cell.length_c   1.000
_cell.angle_alpha   90.00
_cell.angle_beta   90.00
_cell.angle_gamma   90.00
#
_symmetry.space_group_name_H-M   'P 1'
#
loop_
_entity.id
_entity.type
_entity.pdbx_description
1 polymer ?
#
loop_
_entity_poly.entity_id
_entity_poly.type
_entity_poly.pdbx_seq_one_letter_code
_entity_poly.pdbx_strand_id
1 'polypeptide(L)'
;PREPFPQALWDPLAGHLVRHGVEIRTSTSVEAVRPGPSGGRLVVDAAGARPYDAVVLAMDVGGLRGVVSRSPHLGDAGWRARVARLRNAPPFLVSRLWLDRPVAPGRPGFLGTSGYGSLDNVSVLSHWEGEAARWAARTGGC
;
A
#
# COMPACT_ATOMS: atom_id res chain seq x y z
N PRO A 1 3.38 -1.36 18.80
CA PRO A 1 4.44 -2.20 18.20
C PRO A 1 5.61 -1.33 17.75
N ARG A 2 6.85 -1.70 18.07
CA ARG A 2 8.05 -0.97 17.62
C ARG A 2 8.69 -1.60 16.38
N GLU A 3 8.27 -2.80 16.00
CA GLU A 3 8.82 -3.48 14.82
C GLU A 3 8.24 -2.92 13.51
N PRO A 4 8.98 -3.02 12.38
CA PRO A 4 8.48 -2.62 11.07
C PRO A 4 7.14 -3.26 10.72
N PHE A 5 6.35 -2.56 9.90
CA PHE A 5 5.01 -3.01 9.50
C PHE A 5 4.92 -4.45 8.97
N PRO A 6 5.87 -4.96 8.14
CA PRO A 6 5.84 -6.36 7.72
C PRO A 6 5.75 -7.32 8.90
N GLN A 7 6.66 -7.20 9.86
CA GLN A 7 6.76 -8.10 11.01
C GLN A 7 5.63 -7.86 12.02
N ALA A 8 5.25 -6.60 12.24
CA ALA A 8 4.29 -6.23 13.27
C ALA A 8 2.83 -6.40 12.84
N LEU A 9 2.53 -6.40 11.54
CA LEU A 9 1.16 -6.35 11.03
C LEU A 9 0.94 -7.28 9.83
N TRP A 10 1.72 -7.15 8.76
CA TRP A 10 1.41 -7.82 7.50
C TRP A 10 1.65 -9.33 7.54
N ASP A 11 2.79 -9.79 8.06
CA ASP A 11 3.10 -11.21 8.16
C ASP A 11 2.14 -11.94 9.13
N PRO A 12 1.82 -11.38 10.32
CA PRO A 12 0.81 -11.96 11.19
C PRO A 12 -0.57 -12.04 10.53
N LEU A 13 -1.00 -10.99 9.81
CA LEU A 13 -2.28 -10.97 9.11
C LEU A 13 -2.30 -11.99 7.98
N ALA A 14 -1.26 -12.04 7.15
CA ALA A 14 -1.13 -13.02 6.07
C ALA A 14 -1.18 -14.44 6.64
N GLY A 15 -0.44 -14.72 7.71
CA GLY A 15 -0.46 -16.01 8.39
C GLY A 15 -1.84 -16.37 8.94
N HIS A 16 -2.59 -15.39 9.48
CA HIS A 16 -3.97 -15.60 9.92
C HIS A 16 -4.89 -15.97 8.75
N LEU A 17 -4.83 -15.22 7.65
CA LEU A 17 -5.66 -15.46 6.46
C LEU A 17 -5.37 -16.84 5.83
N VAL A 18 -4.09 -17.21 5.70
CA VAL A 18 -3.68 -18.53 5.18
C VAL A 18 -4.20 -19.67 6.05
N ARG A 19 -4.20 -19.53 7.39
CA ARG A 19 -4.81 -20.53 8.29
C ARG A 19 -6.32 -20.70 8.08
N HIS A 20 -6.98 -19.69 7.52
CA HIS A 20 -8.38 -19.73 7.13
C HIS A 20 -8.60 -20.13 5.65
N GLY A 21 -7.57 -20.61 4.96
CA GLY A 21 -7.67 -21.11 3.59
C GLY A 21 -7.59 -20.04 2.50
N VAL A 22 -7.19 -18.82 2.84
CA VAL A 22 -6.99 -17.76 1.83
C VAL A 22 -5.70 -18.01 1.04
N GLU A 23 -5.80 -17.97 -0.29
CA GLU A 23 -4.66 -17.93 -1.20
C GLU A 23 -4.22 -16.48 -1.41
N ILE A 24 -2.98 -16.14 -1.04
CA ILE A 24 -2.39 -14.82 -1.27
C ILE A 24 -1.47 -14.90 -2.48
N ARG A 25 -1.78 -14.12 -3.52
CA ARG A 25 -1.03 -14.10 -4.79
C ARG A 25 -0.42 -12.73 -5.01
N THR A 26 0.88 -12.61 -4.76
CA THR A 26 1.65 -11.42 -5.12
C THR A 26 2.02 -11.44 -6.60
N SER A 27 2.48 -10.31 -7.14
CA SER A 27 2.88 -10.19 -8.55
C SER A 27 1.78 -10.62 -9.55
N THR A 28 0.52 -10.55 -9.14
CA THR A 28 -0.65 -10.97 -9.92
C THR A 28 -1.55 -9.76 -10.10
N SER A 29 -1.26 -8.95 -11.12
CA SER A 29 -2.04 -7.74 -11.40
C SER A 29 -3.39 -8.11 -12.02
N VAL A 30 -4.48 -7.63 -11.42
CA VAL A 30 -5.83 -7.76 -11.99
C VAL A 30 -6.01 -6.73 -13.10
N GLU A 31 -6.35 -7.20 -14.28
CA GLU A 31 -6.55 -6.36 -15.45
C GLU A 31 -8.01 -5.99 -15.64
N ALA A 32 -8.95 -6.93 -15.46
CA ALA A 32 -10.38 -6.70 -15.65
C ALA A 32 -11.23 -7.68 -14.82
N VAL A 33 -12.50 -7.32 -14.63
CA VAL A 33 -13.52 -8.20 -14.08
C VAL A 33 -14.67 -8.29 -15.09
N ARG A 34 -15.03 -9.51 -15.47
CA ARG A 34 -16.09 -9.80 -16.45
C ARG A 34 -17.23 -10.59 -15.78
N PRO A 35 -18.45 -10.57 -16.34
CA PRO A 35 -19.51 -11.47 -15.93
C PRO A 35 -19.04 -12.92 -16.09
N GLY A 36 -19.25 -13.73 -15.05
CA GLY A 36 -19.02 -15.16 -15.08
C GLY A 36 -20.33 -15.95 -15.24
N PRO A 37 -20.23 -17.28 -15.41
CA PRO A 37 -21.37 -18.17 -15.43
C PRO A 37 -22.19 -18.05 -14.14
N SER A 38 -23.50 -18.30 -14.23
CA SER A 38 -24.38 -18.41 -13.05
C SER A 38 -24.36 -17.19 -12.11
N GLY A 39 -24.09 -16.00 -12.64
CA GLY A 39 -24.04 -14.75 -11.85
C GLY A 39 -22.72 -14.48 -11.13
N GLY A 40 -21.70 -15.33 -11.32
CA GLY A 40 -20.35 -15.14 -10.80
C GLY A 40 -19.56 -14.05 -11.53
N ARG A 41 -18.25 -14.01 -11.27
CA ARG A 41 -17.29 -13.07 -11.85
C ARG A 41 -16.09 -13.83 -12.41
N LEU A 42 -15.59 -13.38 -13.56
CA LEU A 42 -14.30 -13.79 -14.08
C LEU A 42 -13.30 -12.67 -13.80
N VAL A 43 -12.30 -12.94 -12.98
CA VAL A 43 -11.18 -12.02 -12.73
C VAL A 43 -10.10 -12.35 -13.75
N VAL A 44 -9.68 -11.35 -14.51
CA VAL A 44 -8.69 -11.47 -15.59
C VAL A 44 -7.36 -10.91 -15.12
N ASP A 45 -6.32 -11.69 -15.27
CA ASP A 45 -4.91 -11.30 -15.09
C ASP A 45 -4.09 -11.78 -16.31
N ALA A 46 -2.77 -11.55 -16.29
CA ALA A 46 -1.88 -11.93 -17.39
C ALA A 46 -1.86 -13.45 -17.70
N ALA A 47 -2.22 -14.30 -16.73
CA ALA A 47 -2.28 -15.75 -16.88
C ALA A 47 -3.65 -16.23 -17.42
N GLY A 48 -4.67 -15.36 -17.48
CA GLY A 48 -5.99 -15.67 -18.02
C GLY A 48 -7.13 -15.25 -17.09
N ALA A 49 -8.28 -15.92 -17.24
CA ALA A 49 -9.49 -15.63 -16.46
C ALA A 49 -9.77 -16.73 -15.44
N ARG A 50 -10.07 -16.33 -14.20
CA ARG A 50 -10.42 -17.25 -13.09
C ARG A 50 -11.83 -16.94 -12.56
N PRO A 51 -12.67 -17.95 -12.34
CA PRO A 51 -14.02 -17.76 -11.80
C PRO A 51 -14.01 -17.55 -10.28
N TYR A 52 -14.88 -16.65 -9.82
CA TYR A 52 -15.16 -16.35 -8.42
C TYR A 52 -16.65 -16.02 -8.24
N ASP A 53 -17.24 -16.37 -7.10
CA ASP A 53 -18.64 -16.05 -6.82
C ASP A 53 -18.85 -14.55 -6.56
N ALA A 54 -17.87 -13.91 -5.93
CA ALA A 54 -17.88 -12.49 -5.60
C ALA A 54 -16.49 -11.86 -5.72
N VAL A 55 -16.45 -10.53 -5.87
CA VAL A 55 -15.20 -9.76 -5.96
C VAL A 55 -15.31 -8.51 -5.09
N VAL A 56 -14.27 -8.24 -4.31
CA VAL A 56 -14.09 -6.99 -3.56
C VAL A 56 -12.91 -6.23 -4.18
N LEU A 57 -13.13 -4.95 -4.50
CA LEU A 57 -12.11 -4.08 -5.08
C LEU A 57 -11.45 -3.24 -3.98
N ALA A 58 -10.32 -3.71 -3.46
CA ALA A 58 -9.54 -3.04 -2.40
C ALA A 58 -8.23 -2.47 -2.94
N MET A 59 -8.33 -1.53 -3.88
CA MET A 59 -7.19 -0.96 -4.61
C MET A 59 -7.14 0.56 -4.48
N ASP A 60 -5.97 1.14 -4.76
CA ASP A 60 -5.84 2.60 -4.86
C ASP A 60 -6.71 3.17 -6.00
N VAL A 61 -6.84 4.50 -6.03
CA VAL A 61 -7.69 5.20 -7.01
C VAL A 61 -7.26 4.94 -8.46
N GLY A 62 -5.95 4.86 -8.73
CA GLY A 62 -5.41 4.61 -10.07
C GLY A 62 -5.74 3.20 -10.53
N GLY A 63 -5.47 2.21 -9.68
CA GLY A 63 -5.83 0.81 -9.90
C GLY A 63 -7.33 0.64 -10.14
N LEU A 64 -8.17 1.27 -9.28
CA LEU A 64 -9.63 1.19 -9.38
C LEU A 64 -10.14 1.72 -10.70
N ARG A 65 -9.69 2.91 -11.09
CA ARG A 65 -10.06 3.51 -12.38
C ARG A 65 -9.62 2.64 -13.55
N GLY A 66 -8.42 2.06 -13.48
CA GLY A 66 -7.88 1.18 -14.52
C GLY A 66 -8.69 -0.10 -14.70
N VAL A 67 -8.99 -0.82 -13.62
CA VAL A 67 -9.78 -2.05 -13.69
C VAL A 67 -11.21 -1.74 -14.14
N VAL A 68 -11.84 -0.71 -13.58
CA VAL A 68 -13.23 -0.33 -13.92
C VAL A 68 -13.37 0.13 -15.37
N SER A 69 -12.39 0.84 -15.93
CA SER A 69 -12.45 1.26 -17.33
C SER A 69 -12.39 0.08 -18.31
N ARG A 70 -11.66 -0.99 -17.95
CA ARG A 70 -11.56 -2.24 -18.71
C ARG A 70 -12.66 -3.26 -18.39
N SER A 71 -13.58 -2.92 -17.49
CA SER A 71 -14.65 -3.81 -17.00
C SER A 71 -16.03 -3.17 -17.23
N PRO A 72 -16.51 -3.10 -18.49
CA PRO A 72 -17.73 -2.34 -18.81
C PRO A 72 -19.01 -2.87 -18.15
N HIS A 73 -19.02 -4.15 -17.75
CA HIS A 73 -20.14 -4.80 -17.07
C HIS A 73 -20.06 -4.74 -15.54
N LEU A 74 -19.06 -4.07 -14.98
CA LEU A 74 -18.87 -3.94 -13.54
C LEU A 74 -19.60 -2.69 -13.02
N GLY A 75 -20.63 -2.91 -12.21
CA GLY A 75 -21.48 -1.85 -11.68
C GLY A 75 -22.30 -1.12 -12.76
N ASP A 76 -23.08 -0.14 -12.34
CA ASP A 76 -23.86 0.69 -13.26
C ASP A 76 -23.06 1.89 -13.81
N ALA A 77 -23.62 2.55 -14.83
CA ALA A 77 -22.99 3.70 -15.47
C ALA A 77 -22.73 4.87 -14.51
N GLY A 78 -23.62 5.10 -13.54
CA GLY A 78 -23.49 6.17 -12.55
C GLY A 78 -22.36 5.92 -11.56
N TRP A 79 -22.23 4.68 -11.08
CA TRP A 79 -21.13 4.23 -10.23
C TRP A 79 -19.79 4.35 -10.96
N ARG A 80 -19.71 3.86 -12.21
CA ARG A 80 -18.51 3.97 -13.03
C ARG A 80 -18.10 5.44 -13.26
N ALA A 81 -19.07 6.32 -13.48
CA ALA A 81 -18.82 7.75 -13.62
C ALA A 81 -18.30 8.38 -12.32
N ARG A 82 -18.77 7.93 -11.13
CA ARG A 82 -18.21 8.37 -9.83
C ARG A 82 -16.77 7.90 -9.66
N VAL A 83 -16.48 6.64 -9.95
CA VAL A 83 -15.11 6.08 -9.91
C VAL A 83 -14.17 6.88 -10.81
N ALA A 84 -14.59 7.17 -12.04
CA ALA A 84 -13.78 7.92 -13.00
C ALA A 84 -13.40 9.33 -12.52
N ARG A 85 -14.20 9.94 -11.63
CA ARG A 85 -13.96 11.28 -11.07
C ARG A 85 -13.10 11.29 -9.81
N LEU A 86 -12.73 10.13 -9.27
CA LEU A 86 -11.83 10.06 -8.12
C LEU A 86 -10.46 10.64 -8.47
N ARG A 87 -9.90 11.41 -7.54
CA ARG A 87 -8.62 12.11 -7.67
C ARG A 87 -7.64 11.60 -6.62
N ASN A 88 -6.39 11.42 -7.02
CA ASN A 88 -5.30 11.17 -6.08
C ASN A 88 -5.01 12.45 -5.28
N ALA A 89 -4.43 12.25 -4.09
CA ALA A 89 -3.72 13.33 -3.42
C ALA A 89 -2.54 13.82 -4.29
N PRO A 90 -2.07 15.07 -4.09
CA PRO A 90 -0.85 15.54 -4.75
C PRO A 90 0.31 14.57 -4.55
N PRO A 91 1.20 14.41 -5.56
CA PRO A 91 2.35 13.53 -5.43
C PRO A 91 3.29 14.02 -4.32
N PHE A 92 3.90 13.08 -3.61
CA PHE A 92 4.91 13.35 -2.60
C PHE A 92 6.06 12.34 -2.74
N LEU A 93 7.23 12.72 -2.22
CA LEU A 93 8.41 11.85 -2.18
C LEU A 93 8.78 11.61 -0.72
N VAL A 94 9.07 10.37 -0.37
CA VAL A 94 9.65 10.00 0.93
C VAL A 94 11.05 9.48 0.68
N SER A 95 12.04 10.16 1.27
CA SER A 95 13.43 9.71 1.24
C SER A 95 13.81 9.13 2.60
N ARG A 96 14.31 7.89 2.62
CA ARG A 96 14.92 7.28 3.81
C ARG A 96 16.43 7.33 3.64
N LEU A 97 17.10 8.02 4.55
CA LEU A 97 18.56 8.19 4.55
C LEU A 97 19.13 7.44 5.74
N TRP A 98 20.29 6.80 5.53
CA TRP A 98 21.10 6.18 6.57
C TRP A 98 22.40 6.95 6.66
N LEU A 99 22.64 7.63 7.78
CA LEU A 99 23.77 8.56 7.92
C LEU A 99 24.80 8.02 8.90
N ASP A 100 26.05 8.43 8.73
CA ASP A 100 27.21 7.95 9.50
C ASP A 100 27.32 8.53 10.91
N ARG A 101 26.44 9.47 11.27
CA ARG A 101 26.47 10.21 12.53
C ARG A 101 25.09 10.30 13.14
N PRO A 102 25.00 10.35 14.49
CA PRO A 102 23.73 10.44 15.17
C PRO A 102 23.13 11.84 15.02
N VAL A 103 21.81 11.93 15.14
CA VAL A 103 21.13 13.22 15.33
C VAL A 103 21.52 13.78 16.70
N ALA A 104 21.74 15.10 16.79
CA ALA A 104 22.09 15.75 18.05
C ALA A 104 21.00 15.49 19.13
N PRO A 105 21.35 15.07 20.36
CA PRO A 105 20.38 14.57 21.36
C PRO A 105 19.25 15.52 21.76
N GLY A 106 19.41 16.82 21.57
CA GLY A 106 18.38 17.83 21.87
C GLY A 106 17.38 18.10 20.73
N ARG A 107 17.51 17.43 19.58
CA ARG A 107 16.62 17.64 18.43
C ARG A 107 15.36 16.77 18.54
N PRO A 108 14.20 17.26 18.10
CA PRO A 108 12.97 16.46 18.13
C PRO A 108 13.05 15.30 17.12
N GLY A 109 12.44 14.16 17.47
CA GLY A 109 12.36 12.98 16.61
C GLY A 109 11.37 13.11 15.43
N PHE A 110 10.58 14.17 15.40
CA PHE A 110 9.72 14.56 14.29
C PHE A 110 9.70 16.10 14.21
N LEU A 111 9.79 16.64 13.01
CA LEU A 111 9.65 18.07 12.76
C LEU A 111 8.83 18.28 11.49
N GLY A 112 7.70 18.97 11.62
CA GLY A 112 7.02 19.57 10.46
C GLY A 112 7.83 20.77 9.99
N THR A 113 8.13 20.82 8.70
CA THR A 113 9.02 21.82 8.10
C THR A 113 8.25 22.77 7.19
N SER A 114 7.01 23.10 7.55
CA SER A 114 6.21 24.11 6.86
C SER A 114 7.02 25.41 6.72
N GLY A 115 7.18 25.91 5.49
CA GLY A 115 8.01 27.08 5.19
C GLY A 115 9.42 26.77 4.69
N TYR A 116 9.85 25.49 4.68
CA TYR A 116 11.15 25.06 4.12
C TYR A 116 10.99 24.43 2.73
N GLY A 117 10.38 25.17 1.81
CA GLY A 117 10.24 24.76 0.41
C GLY A 117 9.38 23.51 0.23
N SER A 118 9.90 22.51 -0.50
CA SER A 118 9.20 21.26 -0.81
C SER A 118 9.29 20.19 0.30
N LEU A 119 10.04 20.46 1.38
CA LEU A 119 10.17 19.53 2.50
C LEU A 119 9.00 19.74 3.46
N ASP A 120 8.18 18.71 3.61
CA ASP A 120 7.00 18.74 4.48
C ASP A 120 7.33 18.37 5.94
N ASN A 121 8.12 17.31 6.13
CA ASN A 121 8.52 16.85 7.45
C ASN A 121 9.82 16.02 7.43
N VAL A 122 10.45 15.93 8.60
CA VAL A 122 11.61 15.07 8.87
C VAL A 122 11.33 14.24 10.12
N SER A 123 11.63 12.94 10.04
CA SER A 123 11.47 12.00 11.16
C SER A 123 12.77 11.24 11.43
N VAL A 124 13.15 11.11 12.69
CA VAL A 124 14.27 10.27 13.14
C VAL A 124 13.75 8.88 13.43
N LEU A 125 13.82 7.98 12.44
CA LEU A 125 13.18 6.66 12.54
C LEU A 125 13.71 5.81 13.70
N SER A 126 14.99 5.94 14.06
CA SER A 126 15.59 5.18 15.16
C SER A 126 14.97 5.48 16.53
N HIS A 127 14.17 6.53 16.66
CA HIS A 127 13.44 6.83 17.90
C HIS A 127 12.12 6.04 18.03
N TRP A 128 11.61 5.48 16.92
CA TRP A 128 10.26 4.91 16.85
C TRP A 128 10.25 3.47 16.31
N GLU A 129 11.14 3.15 15.37
CA GLU A 129 11.23 1.87 14.69
C GLU A 129 12.43 1.07 15.20
N GLY A 130 12.16 -0.15 15.67
CA GLY A 130 13.12 -1.05 16.30
C GLY A 130 14.25 -1.47 15.37
N GLU A 131 13.99 -1.64 14.08
CA GLU A 131 15.04 -1.98 13.12
C GLU A 131 16.02 -0.81 12.93
N ALA A 132 15.50 0.40 12.73
CA ALA A 132 16.31 1.61 12.68
C ALA A 132 17.11 1.85 13.98
N ALA A 133 16.48 1.61 15.14
CA ALA A 133 17.14 1.72 16.44
C ALA A 133 18.30 0.73 16.58
N ARG A 134 18.08 -0.54 16.20
CA ARG A 134 19.12 -1.58 16.23
C ARG A 134 20.25 -1.29 15.25
N TRP A 135 19.95 -0.74 14.08
CA TRP A 135 20.98 -0.32 13.13
C TRP A 135 21.83 0.82 13.69
N ALA A 136 21.19 1.89 14.18
CA ALA A 136 21.88 3.04 14.75
C ALA A 136 22.79 2.64 15.94
N ALA A 137 22.31 1.76 16.82
CA ALA A 137 23.10 1.24 17.94
C ALA A 137 24.34 0.44 17.49
N ARG A 138 24.28 -0.23 16.33
CA ARG A 138 25.41 -1.00 15.78
C ARG A 138 26.40 -0.14 14.99
N THR A 139 25.93 0.87 14.28
CA THR A 139 26.76 1.66 13.34
C THR A 139 27.22 2.99 13.91
N GLY A 140 26.61 3.47 15.00
CA GLY A 140 26.83 4.82 15.52
C GLY A 140 26.16 5.92 14.70
N GLY A 141 25.36 5.56 13.70
CA GLY A 141 24.67 6.48 12.78
C GLY A 141 23.23 6.82 13.17
N CYS A 142 22.48 7.44 12.24
CA CYS A 142 21.04 7.63 12.33
C CYS A 142 20.25 7.19 11.09
#